data_AF-A0A024V9Y1-F1
#
_entry.id   AF-A0A024V9Y1-F1
#
_cell.length_a   1.000
_cell.length_b   1.000
_cell.length_c   1.000
_cell.angle_alpha   90.00
_cell.angle_beta   90.00
_cell.angle_gamma   90.00
#
_symmetry.space_group_name_H-M   'P 1'
#
loop_
_entity.id
_entity.type
_entity.pdbx_description
1 polymer ?
#
loop_
_entity_poly.entity_id
_entity_poly.type
_entity_poly.pdbx_seq_one_letter_code
_entity_poly.pdbx_strand_id
1 'polypeptide(L)'
;MFFYSHGYFLYINSPNYIFFPFLSIFFFFFFFFFFFYLITLTLLYAKKKRNRKVVILECTEARKLGKQPSRYVTEKNKNNTPKKLQLYKYNKYLKRRTLHVEIK
;
A
#
# COMPACT_ATOMS: atom_id res chain seq x y z
N MET A 1 37.25 65.21 17.14
CA MET A 1 38.63 64.86 17.55
C MET A 1 39.15 63.86 16.53
N PHE A 2 40.00 64.36 15.63
CA PHE A 2 41.10 63.73 14.86
C PHE A 2 41.36 62.21 15.01
N PHE A 3 41.82 61.40 14.05
CA PHE A 3 42.39 61.58 12.70
C PHE A 3 42.37 60.18 11.99
N TYR A 4 42.70 60.19 10.70
CA TYR A 4 42.79 59.08 9.73
C TYR A 4 43.86 58.00 10.01
N SER A 5 43.57 56.80 9.45
CA SER A 5 44.40 55.90 8.61
C SER A 5 45.45 54.93 9.19
N HIS A 6 45.50 53.78 8.49
CA HIS A 6 46.54 52.74 8.34
C HIS A 6 46.63 51.58 9.34
N GLY A 7 46.08 50.43 8.88
CA GLY A 7 46.93 49.25 8.66
C GLY A 7 46.84 48.11 9.68
N TYR A 8 46.89 46.90 9.13
CA TYR A 8 47.31 45.63 9.75
C TYR A 8 46.26 44.83 10.53
N PHE A 9 45.60 43.95 9.78
CA PHE A 9 45.49 42.52 10.06
C PHE A 9 45.93 42.10 11.48
N LEU A 10 44.97 41.91 12.39
CA LEU A 10 45.16 41.06 13.55
C LEU A 10 44.01 40.06 13.65
N TYR A 11 44.41 38.81 13.48
CA TYR A 11 43.65 37.58 13.44
C TYR A 11 43.30 37.16 14.88
N ILE A 12 42.01 36.86 15.10
CA ILE A 12 41.46 35.83 16.01
C ILE A 12 41.76 35.93 17.52
N ASN A 13 40.69 35.99 18.33
CA ASN A 13 40.28 34.97 19.33
C ASN A 13 39.17 35.53 20.24
N SER A 14 37.92 35.37 19.83
CA SER A 14 36.77 35.50 20.73
C SER A 14 36.20 34.10 20.97
N PRO A 15 36.33 33.52 22.17
CA PRO A 15 35.74 32.23 22.49
C PRO A 15 34.23 32.43 22.72
N ASN A 16 33.48 31.36 22.54
CA ASN A 16 32.03 31.25 22.80
C ASN A 16 31.12 31.42 21.58
N TYR A 17 31.47 30.75 20.47
CA TYR A 17 30.49 30.13 19.57
C TYR A 17 30.54 28.60 19.73
N ILE A 18 30.21 28.08 20.92
CA ILE A 18 30.07 26.62 21.14
C ILE A 18 28.88 26.38 22.08
N PHE A 19 27.68 26.70 21.61
CA PHE A 19 26.45 26.28 22.29
C PHE A 19 25.34 26.21 21.28
N PHE A 20 25.32 25.22 20.37
CA PHE A 20 24.11 24.68 19.72
C PHE A 20 24.34 23.48 18.75
N PRO A 21 25.30 22.54 18.93
CA PRO A 21 25.29 21.31 18.11
C PRO A 21 24.44 20.18 18.71
N PHE A 22 24.08 20.24 20.00
CA PHE A 22 23.33 19.16 20.65
C PHE A 22 21.85 19.11 20.26
N LEU A 23 21.24 20.26 19.94
CA LEU A 23 19.83 20.31 19.51
C LEU A 23 19.65 19.85 18.05
N SER A 24 20.66 20.02 17.18
CA SER A 24 20.57 19.66 15.76
C SER A 24 20.80 18.17 15.51
N ILE A 25 21.70 17.53 16.26
CA ILE A 25 21.96 16.08 16.17
C ILE A 25 20.75 15.30 16.70
N PHE A 26 20.13 15.76 17.79
CA PHE A 26 18.91 15.16 18.30
C PHE A 26 17.74 15.30 17.32
N PHE A 27 17.64 16.46 16.65
CA PHE A 27 16.65 16.68 15.60
C PHE A 27 16.90 15.79 14.37
N PHE A 28 18.17 15.61 13.99
CA PHE A 28 18.55 14.72 12.88
C PHE A 28 18.25 13.26 13.19
N PHE A 29 18.55 12.80 14.41
CA PHE A 29 18.24 11.44 14.86
C PHE A 29 16.73 11.22 14.98
N PHE A 30 15.99 12.18 15.52
CA PHE A 30 14.53 12.08 15.65
C PHE A 30 13.85 12.08 14.27
N PHE A 31 14.30 12.94 13.35
CA PHE A 31 13.79 13.00 11.99
C PHE A 31 14.11 11.71 11.21
N PHE A 32 15.32 11.17 11.37
CA PHE A 32 15.71 9.91 10.73
C PHE A 32 14.92 8.72 11.28
N PHE A 33 14.69 8.66 12.59
CA PHE A 33 13.90 7.60 13.21
C PHE A 33 12.42 7.68 12.85
N PHE A 34 11.86 8.90 12.79
CA PHE A 34 10.49 9.15 12.35
C PHE A 34 10.29 8.76 10.88
N PHE A 35 11.24 9.11 10.00
CA PHE A 35 11.18 8.76 8.59
C PHE A 35 11.28 7.23 8.38
N PHE A 36 12.16 6.55 9.12
CA PHE A 36 12.28 5.10 9.09
C PHE A 36 11.01 4.38 9.60
N TYR A 37 10.36 4.92 10.63
CA TYR A 37 9.10 4.41 11.14
C TYR A 37 7.96 4.54 10.12
N LEU A 38 7.86 5.68 9.42
CA LEU A 38 6.87 5.85 8.35
C LEU A 38 7.12 4.91 7.15
N ILE A 39 8.38 4.67 6.78
CA ILE A 39 8.74 3.72 5.72
C ILE A 39 8.36 2.28 6.09
N THR A 40 8.61 1.87 7.33
CA THR A 40 8.27 0.50 7.77
C THR A 40 6.77 0.26 7.88
N LEU A 41 5.99 1.26 8.34
CA LEU A 41 4.52 1.20 8.40
C LEU A 41 3.89 1.04 7.01
N THR A 42 4.40 1.77 6.01
CA THR A 42 3.89 1.71 4.63
C THR A 42 4.18 0.36 3.96
N LEU A 43 5.35 -0.24 4.20
CA LEU A 43 5.70 -1.57 3.67
C LEU A 43 4.83 -2.70 4.25
N LEU A 44 4.52 -2.65 5.55
CA LEU A 44 3.64 -3.65 6.18
C LEU A 44 2.21 -3.60 5.63
N TYR A 45 1.69 -2.41 5.37
CA TYR A 45 0.36 -2.23 4.78
C TYR A 45 0.29 -2.79 3.35
N ALA A 46 1.30 -2.55 2.53
CA ALA A 46 1.39 -3.08 1.17
C ALA A 46 1.42 -4.62 1.14
N LYS A 47 2.04 -5.27 2.14
CA LYS A 47 2.14 -6.73 2.25
C LYS A 47 0.78 -7.41 2.51
N LYS A 48 -0.18 -6.72 3.14
CA LYS A 48 -1.47 -7.31 3.58
C LYS A 48 -2.51 -7.47 2.46
N LYS A 49 -2.38 -6.78 1.32
CA LYS A 49 -3.46 -6.61 0.32
C LYS A 49 -3.59 -7.73 -0.73
N ARG A 50 -2.99 -8.92 -0.56
CA ARG A 50 -2.84 -9.91 -1.66
C ARG A 50 -3.74 -11.16 -1.63
N ASN A 51 -4.66 -11.30 -0.68
CA ASN A 51 -5.42 -12.56 -0.52
C ASN A 51 -6.69 -12.67 -1.38
N ARG A 52 -7.02 -11.62 -2.15
CA ARG A 52 -8.19 -11.59 -3.01
C ARG A 52 -7.81 -12.02 -4.44
N LYS A 53 -8.46 -13.05 -4.96
CA LYS A 53 -8.24 -13.63 -6.29
C LYS A 53 -9.49 -13.46 -7.16
N VAL A 54 -9.29 -13.10 -8.42
CA VAL A 54 -10.34 -13.10 -9.45
C VAL A 54 -10.68 -14.54 -9.83
N VAL A 55 -11.97 -14.88 -9.80
CA VAL A 55 -12.51 -16.20 -10.10
C VAL A 55 -13.70 -16.09 -11.05
N ILE A 56 -13.87 -17.11 -11.88
CA ILE A 56 -14.95 -17.18 -12.87
C ILE A 56 -15.99 -18.19 -12.40
N LEU A 57 -17.26 -17.78 -12.38
CA LEU A 57 -18.41 -18.63 -12.06
C LEU A 57 -19.13 -18.99 -13.35
N GLU A 58 -19.43 -20.27 -13.56
CA GLU A 58 -20.14 -20.78 -14.73
C GLU A 58 -21.42 -21.53 -14.34
N CYS A 59 -22.48 -21.37 -15.14
CA CYS A 59 -23.74 -22.06 -14.93
C CYS A 59 -23.63 -23.58 -15.17
N THR A 60 -23.99 -24.39 -14.18
CA THR A 60 -23.96 -25.85 -14.28
C THR A 60 -25.15 -26.42 -15.05
N GLU A 61 -26.32 -25.80 -14.95
CA GLU A 61 -27.55 -26.27 -15.59
C GLU A 61 -27.50 -26.13 -17.11
N ALA A 62 -27.05 -24.97 -17.60
CA ALA A 62 -26.92 -24.73 -19.04
C ALA A 62 -25.93 -25.71 -19.68
N ARG A 63 -24.83 -26.02 -18.97
CA ARG A 63 -23.84 -26.99 -19.41
C ARG A 63 -24.40 -28.41 -19.53
N LYS A 64 -25.28 -28.83 -18.61
CA LYS A 64 -25.99 -30.12 -18.69
C LYS A 64 -26.99 -30.18 -19.84
N LEU A 65 -27.64 -29.05 -20.15
CA LEU A 65 -28.64 -28.94 -21.20
C LEU A 65 -28.03 -28.72 -22.60
N GLY A 66 -26.70 -28.70 -22.73
CA GLY A 66 -26.02 -28.41 -24.00
C GLY A 66 -26.21 -26.97 -24.52
N LYS A 67 -26.73 -26.06 -23.67
CA LYS A 67 -26.88 -24.63 -24.00
C LYS A 67 -25.65 -23.85 -23.59
N GLN A 68 -25.45 -22.68 -24.19
CA GLN A 68 -24.34 -21.80 -23.83
C GLN A 68 -24.42 -21.43 -22.33
N PRO A 69 -23.38 -21.70 -21.53
CA PRO A 69 -23.38 -21.35 -20.12
C PRO A 69 -23.06 -19.87 -19.91
N SER A 70 -23.79 -19.21 -19.00
CA SER A 70 -23.45 -17.86 -18.54
C SER A 70 -22.22 -17.89 -17.63
N ARG A 71 -21.29 -16.96 -17.85
CA ARG A 71 -20.05 -16.80 -17.07
C ARG A 71 -20.01 -15.44 -16.40
N TYR A 72 -19.59 -15.42 -15.14
CA TYR A 72 -19.46 -14.21 -14.32
C TYR A 72 -18.07 -14.13 -13.72
N VAL A 73 -17.46 -12.95 -13.76
CA VAL A 73 -16.18 -12.66 -13.12
C VAL A 73 -16.47 -12.07 -11.74
N THR A 74 -15.88 -12.64 -10.70
CA THR A 74 -16.02 -12.16 -9.32
C THR A 74 -14.69 -12.26 -8.61
N GLU A 75 -14.55 -11.58 -7.48
CA GLU A 75 -13.36 -11.70 -6.65
C GLU A 75 -13.70 -12.44 -5.36
N LYS A 76 -12.86 -13.40 -4.96
CA LYS A 76 -13.00 -14.09 -3.68
C LYS A 76 -11.73 -13.98 -2.85
N ASN A 77 -11.88 -14.01 -1.52
CA ASN A 77 -10.76 -14.12 -0.60
C ASN A 77 -10.48 -15.59 -0.32
N LYS A 78 -9.31 -16.09 -0.74
CA LYS A 78 -8.95 -17.51 -0.61
C LYS A 78 -8.90 -17.98 0.85
N ASN A 79 -8.56 -17.09 1.78
CA ASN A 79 -8.40 -17.43 3.20
C ASN A 79 -9.75 -17.59 3.90
N ASN A 80 -10.72 -16.73 3.58
CA ASN A 80 -12.04 -16.76 4.23
C ASN A 80 -12.90 -17.89 3.65
N THR A 81 -12.81 -18.14 2.34
CA THR A 81 -13.61 -19.16 1.64
C THR A 81 -12.71 -20.07 0.79
N PRO A 82 -12.15 -21.14 1.39
CA PRO A 82 -11.27 -22.06 0.68
C PRO A 82 -12.02 -22.99 -0.29
N LYS A 83 -13.30 -23.26 -0.04
CA LYS A 83 -14.15 -24.11 -0.89
C LYS A 83 -14.51 -23.41 -2.21
N LYS A 84 -14.95 -24.18 -3.21
CA LYS A 84 -15.45 -23.65 -4.48
C LYS A 84 -16.67 -22.77 -4.23
N LEU A 85 -16.67 -21.57 -4.81
CA LEU A 85 -17.79 -20.64 -4.69
C LEU A 85 -18.99 -21.19 -5.50
N GLN A 86 -20.15 -21.24 -4.86
CA GLN A 86 -21.42 -21.61 -5.49
C GLN A 86 -22.42 -20.51 -5.21
N LEU A 87 -22.90 -19.84 -6.26
CA LEU A 87 -23.85 -18.73 -6.13
C LEU A 87 -24.98 -18.90 -7.12
N TYR A 88 -26.19 -18.56 -6.68
CA TYR A 88 -27.32 -18.40 -7.58
C TYR A 88 -27.19 -17.07 -8.32
N LYS A 89 -27.07 -17.14 -9.65
CA LYS A 89 -27.05 -15.99 -10.54
C LYS A 89 -28.08 -16.18 -11.64
N TYR A 90 -28.51 -15.08 -12.24
CA TYR A 90 -29.40 -15.14 -13.38
C TYR A 90 -28.66 -15.72 -14.59
N ASN A 91 -29.30 -16.57 -15.38
CA ASN A 91 -28.77 -17.02 -16.66
C ASN A 91 -29.63 -16.43 -17.79
N LYS A 92 -29.03 -15.60 -18.64
CA LYS A 92 -29.71 -14.95 -19.78
C LYS A 92 -30.26 -15.92 -20.83
N TYR A 93 -29.65 -17.10 -20.98
CA TYR A 93 -30.04 -18.12 -21.97
C TYR A 93 -31.22 -18.98 -21.50
N LEU A 94 -31.30 -19.24 -20.19
CA LEU A 94 -32.40 -19.99 -19.59
C LEU A 94 -33.52 -19.09 -19.05
N LYS A 95 -33.28 -17.76 -19.02
CA LYS A 95 -34.19 -16.74 -18.50
C LYS A 95 -34.64 -16.99 -17.05
N ARG A 96 -33.79 -17.61 -16.23
CA ARG A 96 -34.09 -17.95 -14.82
C ARG A 96 -32.83 -17.89 -13.96
N ARG A 97 -32.99 -17.87 -12.63
CA ARG A 97 -31.87 -18.01 -11.68
C ARG A 97 -31.44 -19.47 -11.60
N THR A 98 -30.14 -19.69 -11.72
CA THR A 98 -29.53 -21.02 -11.77
C THR A 98 -28.28 -21.07 -10.92
N LEU A 99 -27.86 -22.28 -10.57
CA LEU A 99 -26.62 -22.49 -9.83
C LEU A 99 -25.40 -22.21 -10.73
N HIS A 100 -24.51 -21.34 -10.26
CA HIS A 100 -23.21 -21.08 -10.87
C HIS A 100 -22.09 -21.53 -9.94
N VAL A 101 -21.13 -22.27 -10.48
CA VAL A 101 -20.01 -22.85 -9.75
C VAL A 101 -18.70 -22.30 -10.29
N GLU A 102 -17.75 -22.07 -9.38
CA GLU A 102 -16.39 -21.66 -9.72
C GLU A 102 -15.66 -22.69 -10.60
N ILE A 103 -15.10 -22.21 -11.70
CA ILE A 103 -14.15 -22.95 -12.56
C ILE A 103 -12.72 -22.58 -12.16
N LYS A 104 -11.80 -23.55 -12.30
CA LYS A 104 -10.36 -23.36 -12.09
C LYS A 104 -9.70 -22.73 -13.31
#